data_AF-A0A9X3WM92-F1
#
_entry.id   AF-A0A9X3WM92-F1
#
_cell.length_a   1.000
_cell.length_b   1.000
_cell.length_c   1.000
_cell.angle_alpha   90.00
_cell.angle_beta   90.00
_cell.angle_gamma   90.00
#
_symmetry.space_group_name_H-M   'P 1'
#
loop_
_entity.id
_entity.type
_entity.pdbx_description
1 polymer ?
#
loop_
_entity_poly.entity_id
_entity_poly.type
_entity_poly.pdbx_seq_one_letter_code
_entity_poly.pdbx_strand_id
1 'polypeptide(L)'
;MKWSIYQILMISLIVVSMWSLEYISGNKTTQPLSGEWTAVNSAYGTFFIVALVLTFFYLIFLFEAKKEKSFLNHPIWAIMPKISVIVGVSSIILFIIGGTLGPVMTWVEQWRSLVYVFFIYFLFLIFLFIFSMENKNQSSYQQSKKSIHFSFVWTLLLFFVLFLLF
;
A
#
# COMPACT_ATOMS: atom_id res chain seq x y z
N MET A 1 -18.53 16.33 1.73
CA MET A 1 -17.81 16.17 3.02
C MET A 1 -17.81 14.74 3.56
N LYS A 2 -18.96 14.04 3.67
CA LYS A 2 -19.03 12.68 4.25
C LYS A 2 -17.97 11.68 3.75
N TRP A 3 -17.72 11.63 2.44
CA TRP A 3 -16.74 10.70 1.85
C TRP A 3 -15.29 11.03 2.22
N SER A 4 -14.95 12.32 2.35
CA SER A 4 -13.62 12.74 2.79
C SER A 4 -13.37 12.36 4.24
N ILE A 5 -14.40 12.40 5.10
CA ILE A 5 -14.30 11.95 6.51
C ILE A 5 -13.97 10.46 6.55
N TYR A 6 -14.65 9.64 5.74
CA TYR A 6 -14.35 8.21 5.67
C TYR A 6 -12.93 7.92 5.13
N GLN A 7 -12.41 8.71 4.20
CA GLN A 7 -11.02 8.57 3.74
C GLN A 7 -10.01 8.89 4.85
N ILE A 8 -10.23 9.99 5.59
CA ILE A 8 -9.38 10.35 6.74
C ILE A 8 -9.42 9.23 7.79
N LEU A 9 -10.59 8.65 8.04
CA LEU A 9 -10.75 7.51 8.94
C LEU A 9 -9.96 6.29 8.46
N MET A 10 -9.98 5.98 7.16
CA MET A 10 -9.17 4.87 6.60
C MET A 10 -7.67 5.12 6.73
N ILE A 11 -7.20 6.36 6.51
CA ILE A 11 -5.79 6.73 6.74
C ILE A 11 -5.43 6.57 8.22
N SER A 12 -6.29 7.01 9.13
CA SER A 12 -6.11 6.82 10.57
C SER A 12 -6.03 5.32 10.94
N LEU A 13 -6.88 4.48 10.36
CA LEU A 13 -6.83 3.03 10.56
C LEU A 13 -5.52 2.41 10.05
N ILE A 14 -4.97 2.88 8.93
CA ILE A 14 -3.64 2.47 8.47
C ILE A 14 -2.60 2.80 9.55
N VAL A 15 -2.58 4.04 10.05
CA VAL A 15 -1.62 4.47 11.08
C VAL A 15 -1.77 3.65 12.37
N VAL A 16 -2.99 3.47 12.86
CA VAL A 16 -3.27 2.67 14.07
C VAL A 16 -2.85 1.21 13.87
N SER A 17 -3.07 0.63 12.69
CA SER A 17 -2.66 -0.74 12.40
C SER A 17 -1.14 -0.89 12.43
N MET A 18 -0.39 0.07 11.88
CA MET A 18 1.09 0.05 11.92
C MET A 18 1.63 0.29 13.32
N TRP A 19 1.04 1.22 14.07
CA TRP A 19 1.40 1.45 15.46
C TRP A 19 1.17 0.21 16.32
N SER A 20 0.06 -0.51 16.07
CA SER A 20 -0.23 -1.78 16.73
C SER A 20 0.82 -2.85 16.38
N LEU A 21 1.27 -2.92 15.13
CA LEU A 21 2.34 -3.83 14.72
C LEU A 21 3.67 -3.51 15.40
N GLU A 22 4.04 -2.24 15.49
CA GLU A 22 5.24 -1.78 16.20
C GLU A 22 5.15 -2.09 17.71
N TYR A 23 3.99 -1.88 18.33
CA TYR A 23 3.77 -2.21 19.74
C TYR A 23 3.90 -3.73 19.99
N ILE A 24 3.29 -4.54 19.14
CA ILE A 24 3.38 -6.01 19.24
C ILE A 24 4.80 -6.49 18.97
N SER A 25 5.54 -5.89 18.04
CA SER A 25 6.91 -6.29 17.71
C SER A 25 7.94 -5.77 18.72
N GLY A 26 7.67 -4.67 19.43
CA GLY A 26 8.51 -4.13 20.50
C GLY A 26 8.41 -4.90 21.81
N ASN A 27 7.24 -5.49 22.08
CA ASN A 27 7.00 -6.27 23.30
C ASN A 27 7.35 -7.77 23.18
N LYS A 28 7.87 -8.21 22.03
CA LYS A 28 8.42 -9.57 21.88
C LYS A 28 9.85 -9.60 22.41
N THR A 29 10.02 -10.07 23.65
CA THR A 29 11.32 -10.35 24.28
C THR A 29 11.92 -11.71 23.90
N THR A 30 11.27 -12.48 23.03
CA THR A 30 11.76 -13.78 22.59
C THR A 30 12.22 -13.70 21.13
N GLN A 31 13.48 -14.07 20.88
CA GLN A 31 13.91 -14.51 19.56
C GLN A 31 12.90 -15.58 19.09
N PRO A 32 12.25 -15.41 17.93
CA PRO A 32 11.40 -16.47 17.42
C PRO A 32 12.28 -17.68 17.17
N LEU A 33 12.09 -18.75 17.95
CA LEU A 33 12.54 -20.09 17.59
C LEU A 33 11.98 -20.38 16.20
N SER A 34 12.84 -20.87 15.30
CA SER A 34 12.46 -21.31 13.95
C SER A 34 11.28 -22.29 14.06
N GLY A 35 10.07 -21.81 13.77
CA GLY A 35 8.84 -22.60 13.84
C GLY A 35 7.68 -22.01 14.65
N GLU A 36 7.85 -20.91 15.40
CA GLU A 36 6.73 -20.32 16.17
C GLU A 36 5.88 -19.33 15.37
N TRP A 37 4.55 -19.55 15.45
CA TRP A 37 3.47 -18.71 14.91
C TRP A 37 3.40 -17.34 15.58
N THR A 38 4.35 -16.45 15.31
CA THR A 38 4.15 -15.03 15.62
C THR A 38 3.69 -14.30 14.36
N ALA A 39 2.68 -13.44 14.45
CA ALA A 39 2.09 -12.71 13.31
C ALA A 39 3.05 -11.78 12.53
N VAL A 40 4.29 -11.63 13.01
CA VAL A 40 5.36 -10.82 12.40
C VAL A 40 6.41 -11.72 11.72
N ASN A 41 6.42 -13.02 12.02
CA ASN A 41 7.35 -14.01 11.46
C ASN A 41 6.63 -15.17 10.75
N SER A 42 5.29 -15.19 10.73
CA SER A 42 4.52 -16.10 9.90
C SER A 42 4.21 -15.40 8.58
N ALA A 43 4.53 -16.06 7.47
CA ALA A 43 4.24 -15.54 6.14
C ALA A 43 2.74 -15.18 5.99
N TYR A 44 1.86 -15.92 6.68
CA TYR A 44 0.42 -15.63 6.77
C TYR A 44 0.09 -14.29 7.43
N GLY A 45 0.82 -13.89 8.48
CA GLY A 45 0.64 -12.60 9.15
C GLY A 45 0.99 -11.43 8.22
N THR A 46 2.10 -11.55 7.48
CA THR A 46 2.50 -10.58 6.46
C THR A 46 1.45 -10.47 5.35
N PHE A 47 0.96 -11.61 4.84
CA PHE A 47 -0.10 -11.62 3.83
C PHE A 47 -1.38 -10.95 4.34
N PHE A 48 -1.79 -11.23 5.58
CA PHE A 48 -2.95 -10.59 6.20
C PHE A 48 -2.79 -9.06 6.29
N ILE A 49 -1.63 -8.58 6.72
CA ILE A 49 -1.33 -7.14 6.79
C ILE A 49 -1.38 -6.50 5.39
N VAL A 50 -0.80 -7.15 4.37
CA VAL A 50 -0.88 -6.69 2.98
C VAL A 50 -2.33 -6.59 2.52
N ALA A 51 -3.12 -7.64 2.70
CA ALA A 51 -4.53 -7.66 2.31
C ALA A 51 -5.34 -6.58 3.03
N LEU A 52 -5.07 -6.36 4.32
CA LEU A 52 -5.73 -5.35 5.13
C LEU A 52 -5.40 -3.92 4.65
N VAL A 53 -4.12 -3.61 4.41
CA VAL A 53 -3.70 -2.30 3.88
C VAL A 53 -4.24 -2.08 2.47
N LEU A 54 -4.20 -3.09 1.59
CA LEU A 54 -4.81 -3.01 0.26
C LEU A 54 -6.32 -2.74 0.34
N THR A 55 -7.00 -3.35 1.31
CA THR A 55 -8.43 -3.10 1.55
C THR A 55 -8.67 -1.64 1.93
N PHE A 56 -7.82 -1.05 2.76
CA PHE A 56 -7.91 0.38 3.09
C PHE A 56 -7.66 1.28 1.88
N PHE A 57 -6.67 0.99 1.03
CA PHE A 57 -6.47 1.73 -0.22
C PHE A 57 -7.67 1.63 -1.15
N TYR A 58 -8.19 0.41 -1.33
CA TYR A 58 -9.39 0.17 -2.10
C TYR A 58 -10.58 1.00 -1.58
N LEU A 59 -10.81 1.03 -0.26
CA LEU A 59 -11.89 1.81 0.35
C LEU A 59 -11.68 3.32 0.14
N ILE A 60 -10.44 3.82 0.27
CA ILE A 60 -10.11 5.23 0.01
C ILE A 60 -10.49 5.62 -1.41
N PHE A 61 -10.11 4.81 -2.41
CA PHE A 61 -10.43 5.03 -3.81
C PHE A 61 -11.92 4.89 -4.09
N LEU A 62 -12.59 3.93 -3.46
CA LEU A 62 -14.03 3.73 -3.59
C LEU A 62 -14.81 4.93 -3.03
N PHE A 63 -14.38 5.49 -1.91
CA PHE A 63 -14.97 6.72 -1.37
C PHE A 63 -14.64 7.94 -2.25
N GLU A 64 -13.46 7.98 -2.87
CA GLU A 64 -13.11 9.04 -3.84
C GLU A 64 -14.02 8.99 -5.06
N ALA A 65 -14.29 7.79 -5.58
CA ALA A 65 -15.21 7.60 -6.70
C ALA A 65 -16.62 8.10 -6.37
N LYS A 66 -17.08 8.00 -5.10
CA LYS A 66 -18.43 8.42 -4.68
C LYS A 66 -18.58 9.93 -4.49
N LYS A 67 -17.52 10.73 -4.60
CA LYS A 67 -17.61 12.19 -4.53
C LYS A 67 -18.20 12.76 -5.83
N GLU A 68 -19.01 13.82 -5.71
CA GLU A 68 -19.60 14.52 -6.87
C GLU A 68 -18.52 15.10 -7.80
N LYS A 69 -17.46 15.67 -7.22
CA LYS A 69 -16.24 16.08 -7.93
C LYS A 69 -15.12 15.11 -7.58
N SER A 70 -15.11 13.96 -8.23
CA SER A 70 -14.08 12.93 -8.01
C SER A 70 -12.79 13.28 -8.74
N PHE A 71 -11.65 13.19 -8.05
CA PHE A 71 -10.33 13.30 -8.69
C PHE A 71 -10.08 12.18 -9.71
N LEU A 72 -10.79 11.05 -9.61
CA LEU A 72 -10.64 9.90 -10.51
C LEU A 72 -11.12 10.16 -11.94
N ASN A 73 -11.96 11.18 -12.13
CA ASN A 73 -12.44 11.60 -13.45
C ASN A 73 -11.53 12.65 -14.11
N HIS A 74 -10.47 13.07 -13.44
CA HIS A 74 -9.58 14.11 -13.95
C HIS A 74 -8.73 13.57 -15.12
N PRO A 75 -8.50 14.34 -16.20
CA PRO A 75 -7.74 13.89 -17.37
C PRO A 75 -6.28 13.51 -17.07
N ILE A 76 -5.76 13.89 -15.89
CA ILE A 76 -4.42 13.50 -15.43
C ILE A 76 -4.23 11.99 -15.38
N TRP A 77 -5.31 11.21 -15.22
CA TRP A 77 -5.27 9.75 -15.23
C TRP A 77 -4.82 9.15 -16.57
N ALA A 78 -4.88 9.90 -17.68
CA ALA A 78 -4.31 9.47 -18.96
C ALA A 78 -2.77 9.34 -18.93
N ILE A 79 -2.11 10.15 -18.08
CA ILE A 79 -0.64 10.23 -17.95
C ILE A 79 -0.18 9.57 -16.64
N MET A 80 -1.09 9.39 -15.68
CA MET A 80 -0.79 8.81 -14.37
C MET A 80 -0.01 7.48 -14.40
N PRO A 81 -0.27 6.53 -15.33
CA PRO A 81 0.57 5.33 -15.44
C PRO A 81 2.05 5.63 -15.66
N LYS A 82 2.36 6.59 -16.54
CA LYS A 82 3.74 7.00 -16.79
C LYS A 82 4.34 7.66 -15.56
N ILE A 83 3.57 8.51 -14.87
CA ILE A 83 4.01 9.16 -13.63
C ILE A 83 4.28 8.11 -12.55
N SER A 84 3.38 7.15 -12.35
CA SER A 84 3.53 6.07 -11.38
C SER A 84 4.75 5.21 -11.66
N VAL A 85 5.08 4.92 -12.93
CA VAL A 85 6.32 4.22 -13.30
C VAL A 85 7.55 5.06 -12.98
N ILE A 86 7.58 6.34 -13.38
CA ILE A 86 8.73 7.21 -13.13
C ILE A 86 8.96 7.36 -11.63
N VAL A 87 7.91 7.64 -10.87
CA VAL A 87 7.98 7.76 -9.40
C VAL A 87 8.37 6.43 -8.78
N GLY A 88 7.77 5.32 -9.19
CA GLY A 88 8.10 3.99 -8.66
C GLY A 88 9.56 3.61 -8.88
N VAL A 89 10.06 3.75 -10.11
CA VAL A 89 11.46 3.46 -10.44
C VAL A 89 12.40 4.39 -9.70
N SER A 90 12.11 5.69 -9.66
CA SER A 90 12.93 6.67 -8.93
C SER A 90 12.98 6.35 -7.45
N SER A 91 11.85 5.97 -6.84
CA SER A 91 11.78 5.61 -5.43
C SER A 91 12.54 4.32 -5.12
N ILE A 92 12.52 3.33 -6.01
CA ILE A 92 13.33 2.12 -5.86
C ILE A 92 14.82 2.46 -5.91
N ILE A 93 15.25 3.26 -6.88
CA ILE A 93 16.65 3.70 -7.01
C ILE A 93 17.10 4.45 -5.76
N LEU A 94 16.30 5.42 -5.30
CA LEU A 94 16.59 6.19 -4.09
C LEU A 94 16.62 5.33 -2.84
N PHE A 95 15.73 4.35 -2.72
CA PHE A 95 15.70 3.44 -1.59
C PHE A 95 16.93 2.53 -1.57
N ILE A 96 17.36 2.01 -2.73
CA ILE A 96 18.58 1.19 -2.85
C ILE A 96 19.81 2.03 -2.51
N ILE A 97 20.00 3.19 -3.17
CA ILE A 97 21.14 4.07 -2.91
C ILE A 97 21.15 4.52 -1.45
N GLY A 98 19.99 4.92 -0.93
CA GLY A 98 19.82 5.34 0.45
C GLY A 98 20.11 4.22 1.44
N GLY A 99 19.80 2.97 1.10
CA GLY A 99 20.07 1.78 1.92
C GLY A 99 21.53 1.32 1.87
N THR A 100 22.20 1.40 0.71
CA THR A 100 23.57 0.90 0.55
C THR A 100 24.64 1.93 0.85
N LEU A 101 24.41 3.18 0.46
CA LEU A 101 25.38 4.28 0.55
C LEU A 101 24.90 5.42 1.46
N GLY A 102 23.60 5.49 1.73
CA GLY A 102 22.98 6.55 2.50
C GLY A 102 22.66 6.16 3.95
N PRO A 103 22.05 7.09 4.71
CA PRO A 103 21.69 6.87 6.11
C PRO A 103 20.35 6.13 6.28
N VAL A 104 19.74 5.58 5.21
CA VAL A 104 18.42 4.96 5.36
C VAL A 104 18.48 3.76 6.29
N MET A 105 19.56 2.97 6.25
CA MET A 105 19.75 1.86 7.19
C MET A 105 19.88 2.34 8.63
N THR A 106 20.68 3.38 8.89
CA THR A 106 20.83 3.92 10.25
C THR A 106 19.54 4.56 10.77
N TRP A 107 18.75 5.19 9.89
CA TRP A 107 17.43 5.70 10.24
C TRP A 107 16.45 4.58 10.55
N VAL A 108 16.45 3.50 9.77
CA VAL A 108 15.62 2.32 10.02
C VAL A 108 16.01 1.61 11.31
N GLU A 109 17.31 1.54 11.64
CA GLU A 109 17.79 1.01 12.91
C GLU A 109 17.32 1.85 14.10
N GLN A 110 17.37 3.18 13.99
CA GLN A 110 16.92 4.08 15.05
C GLN A 110 15.39 4.17 15.15
N TRP A 111 14.69 4.10 14.01
CA TRP A 111 13.25 4.23 13.88
C TRP A 111 12.70 3.06 13.08
N ARG A 112 12.53 1.91 13.77
CA ARG A 112 12.01 0.67 13.15
C ARG A 112 10.68 0.88 12.42
N SER A 113 9.85 1.82 12.89
CA SER A 113 8.58 2.19 12.25
C SER A 113 8.73 2.69 10.81
N LEU A 114 9.90 3.20 10.41
CA LEU A 114 10.19 3.59 9.02
C LEU A 114 10.06 2.43 8.05
N VAL A 115 10.35 1.19 8.47
CA VAL A 115 10.16 0.00 7.65
C VAL A 115 8.70 -0.13 7.23
N TYR A 116 7.77 0.05 8.16
CA TYR A 116 6.33 -0.01 7.88
C TYR A 116 5.87 1.14 6.98
N VAL A 117 6.44 2.33 7.16
CA VAL A 117 6.14 3.50 6.30
C VAL A 117 6.59 3.24 4.86
N PHE A 118 7.83 2.79 4.65
CA PHE A 118 8.33 2.44 3.32
C PHE A 118 7.53 1.31 2.69
N PHE A 119 7.17 0.30 3.48
CA PHE A 119 6.35 -0.82 3.03
C PHE A 119 4.98 -0.36 2.49
N ILE A 120 4.23 0.43 3.27
CA ILE A 120 2.94 0.99 2.84
C ILE A 120 3.12 1.87 1.60
N TYR A 121 4.18 2.66 1.56
CA TYR A 121 4.48 3.54 0.43
C TYR A 121 4.68 2.78 -0.88
N PHE A 122 5.51 1.72 -0.88
CA PHE A 122 5.71 0.90 -2.08
C PHE A 122 4.46 0.12 -2.45
N LEU A 123 3.72 -0.41 -1.47
CA LEU A 123 2.45 -1.08 -1.70
C LEU A 123 1.43 -0.14 -2.36
N PHE A 124 1.38 1.11 -1.90
CA PHE A 124 0.55 2.16 -2.48
C PHE A 124 0.95 2.46 -3.92
N LEU A 125 2.24 2.57 -4.22
CA LEU A 125 2.72 2.80 -5.59
C LEU A 125 2.33 1.68 -6.54
N ILE A 126 2.43 0.42 -6.11
CA ILE A 126 2.01 -0.74 -6.90
C ILE A 126 0.50 -0.70 -7.16
N PHE A 127 -0.30 -0.49 -6.11
CA PHE A 127 -1.76 -0.36 -6.23
C PHE A 127 -2.14 0.80 -7.16
N LEU A 128 -1.50 1.96 -7.00
CA LEU A 128 -1.73 3.16 -7.80
C LEU A 128 -1.35 2.92 -9.26
N PHE A 129 -0.25 2.22 -9.53
CA PHE A 129 0.15 1.86 -10.88
C PHE A 129 -0.89 0.97 -11.56
N ILE A 130 -1.31 -0.12 -10.92
CA ILE A 130 -2.35 -1.03 -11.44
C ILE A 130 -3.65 -0.26 -11.68
N PHE A 131 -4.08 0.54 -10.71
CA PHE A 131 -5.27 1.38 -10.84
C PHE A 131 -5.18 2.38 -11.99
N SER A 132 -4.03 3.05 -12.13
CA SER A 132 -3.83 4.04 -13.18
C SER A 132 -3.89 3.40 -14.57
N MET A 133 -3.32 2.20 -14.74
CA MET A 133 -3.33 1.46 -16.00
C MET A 133 -4.76 1.15 -16.45
N GLU A 134 -5.61 0.73 -15.51
CA GLU A 134 -7.02 0.44 -15.76
C GLU A 134 -7.88 1.69 -16.00
N ASN A 135 -7.63 2.76 -15.24
CA ASN A 135 -8.45 3.99 -15.31
C ASN A 135 -8.07 4.91 -16.50
N LYS A 136 -6.91 4.71 -17.14
CA LYS A 136 -6.36 5.56 -18.23
C LYS A 136 -7.36 5.84 -19.37
N ASN A 137 -8.19 4.87 -19.72
CA ASN A 137 -9.06 4.93 -20.90
C ASN A 137 -10.56 5.11 -20.55
N GLN A 138 -10.91 5.33 -19.28
CA GLN A 138 -12.27 5.13 -18.79
C GLN A 138 -12.80 6.40 -18.10
N SER A 139 -13.38 7.31 -18.88
CA SER A 139 -13.90 8.62 -18.43
C SER A 139 -15.23 8.56 -17.65
N SER A 140 -15.83 7.38 -17.48
CA SER A 140 -17.17 7.24 -16.87
C SER A 140 -17.09 6.78 -15.41
N TYR A 141 -17.88 7.42 -14.55
CA TYR A 141 -18.07 7.07 -13.13
C TYR A 141 -18.35 5.59 -12.88
N GLN A 142 -19.23 4.99 -13.69
CA GLN A 142 -19.62 3.58 -13.58
C GLN A 142 -18.41 2.65 -13.80
N GLN A 143 -17.43 3.16 -14.53
CA GLN A 143 -16.31 2.42 -15.06
C GLN A 143 -15.06 2.59 -14.18
N SER A 144 -14.82 3.78 -13.62
CA SER A 144 -13.82 3.95 -12.54
C SER A 144 -14.11 3.06 -11.33
N LYS A 145 -15.39 2.83 -10.98
CA LYS A 145 -15.73 1.84 -9.93
C LYS A 145 -15.26 0.44 -10.27
N LYS A 146 -15.48 -0.01 -11.52
CA LYS A 146 -15.01 -1.33 -11.99
C LYS A 146 -13.49 -1.40 -11.96
N SER A 147 -12.79 -0.36 -12.39
CA SER A 147 -11.33 -0.27 -12.33
C SER A 147 -10.82 -0.39 -10.90
N ILE A 148 -11.48 0.23 -9.91
CA ILE A 148 -11.10 0.12 -8.49
C ILE A 148 -11.20 -1.34 -8.00
N HIS A 149 -12.31 -2.03 -8.27
CA HIS A 149 -12.48 -3.43 -7.90
C HIS A 149 -11.45 -4.33 -8.59
N PHE A 150 -11.27 -4.15 -9.89
CA PHE A 150 -10.33 -4.94 -10.69
C PHE A 150 -8.89 -4.74 -10.21
N SER A 151 -8.51 -3.50 -9.91
CA SER A 151 -7.16 -3.17 -9.41
C SER A 151 -6.91 -3.78 -8.04
N PHE A 152 -7.91 -3.75 -7.15
CA PHE A 152 -7.82 -4.43 -5.86
C PHE A 152 -7.63 -5.94 -6.03
N VAL A 153 -8.45 -6.59 -6.84
CA VAL A 153 -8.36 -8.05 -7.09
C VAL A 153 -7.02 -8.42 -7.73
N TRP A 154 -6.56 -7.68 -8.74
CA TRP A 154 -5.27 -7.97 -9.39
C TRP A 154 -4.08 -7.72 -8.48
N THR A 155 -4.10 -6.65 -7.69
CA THR A 155 -3.03 -6.40 -6.72
C THR A 155 -3.00 -7.52 -5.68
N LEU A 156 -4.15 -7.92 -5.15
CA LEU A 156 -4.25 -9.00 -4.18
C LEU A 156 -3.80 -10.35 -4.79
N LEU A 157 -4.21 -10.65 -6.02
CA LEU A 157 -3.81 -11.85 -6.74
C LEU A 157 -2.29 -11.87 -6.99
N LEU A 158 -1.70 -10.74 -7.40
CA LEU A 158 -0.26 -10.61 -7.58
C LEU A 158 0.47 -10.93 -6.27
N PHE A 159 0.05 -10.35 -5.15
CA PHE A 159 0.67 -10.65 -3.85
C PHE A 159 0.40 -12.08 -3.38
N PHE A 160 -0.75 -12.66 -3.70
CA PHE A 160 -1.08 -14.06 -3.39
C PHE A 160 -0.20 -15.04 -4.17
N VAL A 161 0.03 -14.78 -5.46
CA VAL A 161 0.94 -15.59 -6.28
C VAL A 161 2.37 -15.47 -5.77
N LEU A 162 2.84 -14.25 -5.46
CA LEU A 162 4.16 -14.06 -4.85
C LEU A 162 4.28 -14.81 -3.53
N PHE A 163 3.24 -14.79 -2.70
CA PHE A 163 3.20 -15.54 -1.44
C PHE A 163 3.26 -17.06 -1.63
N LEU A 164 2.73 -17.61 -2.72
CA LEU A 164 2.83 -19.05 -3.00
C LEU A 164 4.18 -19.47 -3.59
N LEU A 165 4.87 -18.54 -4.26
CA LEU A 165 6.14 -18.80 -4.93
C LEU A 165 7.36 -18.70 -4.00
N PHE A 166 7.25 -17.95 -2.90
CA PHE A 166 8.32 -17.67 -1.94
C PHE A 166 7.93 -18.10 -0.53
#